data_AF-A0AAU6AHL3-F1
#
_entry.id   AF-A0AAU6AHL3-F1
#
_cell.length_a   1.000
_cell.length_b   1.000
_cell.length_c   1.000
_cell.angle_alpha   90.00
_cell.angle_beta   90.00
_cell.angle_gamma   90.00
#
_symmetry.space_group_name_H-M   'P 1'
#
loop_
_entity.id
_entity.type
_entity.pdbx_description
1 polymer ?
#
loop_
_entity_poly.entity_id
_entity_poly.type
_entity_poly.pdbx_seq_one_letter_code
_entity_poly.pdbx_strand_id
1 'polypeptide(L)'
;MRSWERALSVLEALCERGQAAGHGWALDTELLPPHQQQVNVLENQGLVELACPEDRAELSVLEGGPVRWAARLTSYGHDTLTYGCSRPRAEPPPGGGKRTGRWWS
;
A
#
# COMPACT_ATOMS: atom_id res chain seq x y z
N MET A 1 4.50 13.67 -3.19
CA MET A 1 4.53 12.38 -2.46
C MET A 1 5.48 11.46 -3.18
N ARG A 2 6.48 10.92 -2.47
CA ARG A 2 7.43 9.97 -3.04
C ARG A 2 6.69 8.68 -3.39
N SER A 3 7.11 7.97 -4.45
CA SER A 3 6.49 6.71 -4.90
C SER A 3 6.27 5.71 -3.74
N TRP A 4 7.23 5.64 -2.83
CA TRP A 4 7.20 4.80 -1.63
C TRP A 4 6.10 5.18 -0.61
N GLU A 5 5.83 6.47 -0.39
CA GLU A 5 4.78 6.91 0.54
C GLU A 5 3.40 6.51 0.01
N ARG A 6 3.20 6.59 -1.31
CA ARG A 6 1.95 6.14 -1.94
C ARG A 6 1.78 4.62 -1.82
N ALA A 7 2.85 3.85 -2.00
CA ALA A 7 2.82 2.41 -1.82
C ALA A 7 2.41 2.04 -0.38
N LEU A 8 3.01 2.69 0.62
CA LEU A 8 2.65 2.46 2.03
C LEU A 8 1.20 2.83 2.32
N SER A 9 0.70 3.97 1.84
CA SER A 9 -0.72 4.33 2.02
C SER A 9 -1.68 3.33 1.38
N VAL A 10 -1.31 2.71 0.25
CA VAL A 10 -2.15 1.66 -0.36
C VAL A 10 -2.08 0.37 0.44
N LEU A 11 -0.90 -0.04 0.93
CA LEU A 11 -0.77 -1.23 1.79
C LEU A 11 -1.55 -1.07 3.11
N GLU A 12 -1.48 0.11 3.72
CA GLU A 12 -2.26 0.45 4.92
C GLU A 12 -3.76 0.37 4.64
N ALA A 13 -4.22 1.04 3.57
CA ALA A 13 -5.62 1.05 3.16
C ALA A 13 -6.18 -0.35 2.88
N LEU A 14 -5.39 -1.24 2.28
CA LEU A 14 -5.74 -2.63 2.02
C LEU A 14 -5.80 -3.45 3.32
N CYS A 15 -4.84 -3.24 4.23
CA CYS A 15 -4.79 -3.91 5.53
C CYS A 15 -6.01 -3.56 6.39
N GLU A 16 -6.33 -2.26 6.51
CA GLU A 16 -7.47 -1.77 7.28
C GLU A 16 -8.80 -2.29 6.73
N ARG A 17 -8.97 -2.27 5.40
CA ARG A 17 -10.18 -2.77 4.73
C ARG A 17 -10.34 -4.27 4.86
N GLY A 18 -9.27 -5.03 4.63
CA GLY A 18 -9.28 -6.47 4.81
C GLY A 18 -9.62 -6.87 6.25
N GLN A 19 -9.14 -6.11 7.25
CA GLN A 19 -9.50 -6.29 8.65
C GLN A 19 -10.97 -5.91 8.93
N ALA A 20 -11.44 -4.79 8.39
CA ALA A 20 -12.82 -4.34 8.58
C ALA A 20 -13.85 -5.31 7.96
N ALA A 21 -13.52 -5.92 6.83
CA ALA A 21 -14.35 -6.90 6.15
C ALA A 21 -14.35 -8.28 6.84
N GLY A 22 -13.42 -8.53 7.77
CA GLY A 22 -13.35 -9.77 8.56
C GLY A 22 -12.89 -11.02 7.80
N HIS A 23 -12.87 -10.98 6.46
CA HIS A 23 -12.37 -12.05 5.60
C HIS A 23 -10.96 -11.76 5.03
N GLY A 24 -10.31 -10.66 5.44
CA GLY A 24 -8.92 -10.37 5.10
C GLY A 24 -8.69 -9.87 3.67
N TRP A 25 -9.76 -9.65 2.90
CA TRP A 25 -9.68 -9.14 1.52
C TRP A 25 -10.23 -7.73 1.45
N ALA A 26 -9.54 -6.85 0.73
CA ALA A 26 -10.05 -5.54 0.37
C ALA A 26 -10.68 -5.61 -1.02
N LEU A 27 -11.89 -5.05 -1.16
CA LEU A 27 -12.71 -5.19 -2.35
C LEU A 27 -12.61 -3.98 -3.28
N ASP A 28 -13.00 -4.16 -4.55
CA ASP A 28 -12.98 -3.11 -5.56
C ASP A 28 -13.87 -1.91 -5.24
N THR A 29 -14.95 -2.13 -4.51
CA THR A 29 -15.93 -1.12 -4.11
C THR A 29 -15.38 -0.14 -3.06
N GLU A 30 -14.37 -0.57 -2.31
CA GLU A 30 -13.84 0.18 -1.17
C GLU A 30 -12.64 1.06 -1.53
N LEU A 31 -12.10 0.92 -2.74
CA LEU A 31 -10.87 1.57 -3.18
C LEU A 31 -11.09 2.48 -4.39
N LEU A 32 -10.57 3.70 -4.30
CA LEU A 32 -10.60 4.65 -5.41
C LEU A 32 -9.82 4.14 -6.63
N PRO A 33 -10.23 4.47 -7.87
CA PRO A 33 -9.58 4.02 -9.11
C PRO A 33 -8.05 4.19 -9.18
N PRO A 34 -7.43 5.27 -8.64
CA PRO A 34 -5.97 5.42 -8.64
C PRO A 34 -5.24 4.33 -7.84
N HIS A 35 -5.91 3.71 -6.87
CA HIS A 35 -5.32 2.62 -6.09
C HIS A 35 -5.23 1.33 -6.90
N GLN A 36 -6.12 1.10 -7.87
CA GLN A 36 -6.11 -0.12 -8.68
C GLN A 36 -4.82 -0.27 -9.49
N GLN A 37 -4.33 0.81 -10.11
CA GLN A 37 -3.07 0.77 -10.84
C GLN A 37 -1.88 0.51 -9.91
N GLN A 38 -1.94 1.00 -8.68
CA GLN A 38 -0.91 0.78 -7.67
C GLN A 38 -0.96 -0.66 -7.13
N VAL A 39 -2.15 -1.26 -6.96
CA VAL A 39 -2.31 -2.66 -6.55
C VAL A 39 -1.64 -3.60 -7.56
N ASN A 40 -1.82 -3.39 -8.86
CA ASN A 40 -1.13 -4.20 -9.87
C ASN A 40 0.40 -4.10 -9.76
N VAL A 41 0.94 -2.90 -9.48
CA VAL A 41 2.39 -2.72 -9.28
C VAL A 41 2.87 -3.44 -8.02
N LEU A 42 2.10 -3.40 -6.93
CA LEU A 42 2.40 -4.09 -5.68
C LEU A 42 2.29 -5.61 -5.81
N GLU A 43 1.35 -6.09 -6.64
CA GLU A 43 1.18 -7.51 -6.95
C GLU A 43 2.40 -8.05 -7.72
N ASN A 44 2.86 -7.31 -8.72
CA ASN A 44 4.10 -7.64 -9.44
C ASN A 44 5.35 -7.60 -8.53
N GLN A 45 5.28 -6.91 -7.39
CA GLN A 45 6.34 -6.88 -6.38
C GLN A 45 6.17 -7.97 -5.29
N GLY A 46 5.11 -8.78 -5.36
CA GLY A 46 4.79 -9.81 -4.37
C GLY A 46 4.34 -9.28 -3.01
N LEU A 47 3.99 -7.99 -2.93
CA LEU A 47 3.54 -7.34 -1.68
C LEU A 47 2.06 -7.56 -1.41
N VAL A 48 1.28 -7.75 -2.46
CA VAL A 48 -0.14 -8.05 -2.38
C VAL A 48 -0.44 -9.20 -3.33
N GLU A 49 -1.48 -9.95 -3.03
CA GLU A 49 -2.00 -10.97 -3.93
C GLU A 49 -3.43 -10.61 -4.34
N LEU A 50 -3.75 -10.90 -5.59
CA LEU A 50 -5.09 -10.74 -6.13
C LEU A 50 -5.86 -12.03 -5.97
N ALA A 51 -7.14 -11.91 -5.60
CA ALA A 51 -8.04 -13.03 -5.46
C ALA A 51 -8.19 -13.78 -6.79
N CYS A 52 -8.08 -15.11 -6.73
CA CYS A 52 -8.35 -15.99 -7.85
C CYS A 52 -9.84 -15.92 -8.24
N PRO A 53 -10.21 -16.41 -9.43
CA PRO A 53 -11.61 -16.49 -9.84
C PRO A 53 -12.50 -17.23 -8.82
N GLU A 54 -12.00 -18.30 -8.20
CA GLU A 54 -12.71 -19.02 -7.13
C GLU A 54 -12.93 -18.16 -5.89
N ASP A 55 -11.86 -17.56 -5.34
CA ASP A 55 -11.95 -16.67 -4.17
C ASP A 55 -12.92 -15.51 -4.43
N ARG A 56 -12.90 -14.94 -5.64
CA ARG A 56 -13.83 -13.87 -6.03
C ARG A 56 -15.28 -14.33 -6.08
N ALA A 57 -15.53 -15.57 -6.47
CA ALA A 57 -16.89 -16.11 -6.46
C ALA A 57 -17.38 -16.30 -5.02
N GLU A 58 -16.54 -16.82 -4.13
CA GLU A 58 -16.85 -16.92 -2.70
C GLU A 58 -17.10 -15.56 -2.07
N LEU A 59 -16.23 -14.58 -2.34
CA LEU A 59 -16.40 -13.20 -1.88
C LEU A 59 -17.67 -12.56 -2.45
N SER A 60 -18.04 -12.84 -3.71
CA SER A 60 -19.27 -12.32 -4.29
C SER A 60 -20.53 -12.88 -3.61
N VAL A 61 -20.47 -14.13 -3.13
CA VAL A 61 -21.55 -14.73 -2.34
C VAL A 61 -21.62 -14.10 -0.95
N LEU A 62 -20.47 -13.89 -0.30
CA LEU A 62 -20.38 -13.30 1.03
C LEU A 62 -20.89 -11.84 1.06
N GLU A 63 -20.52 -11.05 0.05
CA GLU A 63 -20.87 -9.63 -0.05
C GLU A 63 -22.25 -9.38 -0.68
N GLY A 64 -22.88 -10.43 -1.23
CA GLY A 64 -24.16 -10.33 -1.91
C GLY A 64 -24.12 -9.50 -3.20
N GLY A 65 -22.95 -9.37 -3.83
CA GLY A 65 -22.73 -8.53 -5.00
C GLY A 65 -21.50 -8.95 -5.82
N PRO A 66 -21.41 -8.54 -7.10
CA PRO A 66 -20.31 -8.93 -7.96
C PRO A 66 -18.98 -8.28 -7.55
N VAL A 67 -17.99 -9.09 -7.17
CA VAL A 67 -16.63 -8.64 -6.86
C VAL A 67 -15.76 -8.66 -8.12
N ARG A 68 -15.35 -7.48 -8.59
CA ARG A 68 -14.54 -7.32 -9.82
C ARG A 68 -13.10 -7.71 -9.58
N TRP A 69 -12.58 -7.33 -8.43
CA TRP A 69 -11.27 -7.74 -7.93
C TRP A 69 -11.26 -7.65 -6.42
N ALA A 70 -10.41 -8.45 -5.79
CA ALA A 70 -10.13 -8.35 -4.37
C ALA A 70 -8.63 -8.54 -4.17
N ALA A 71 -8.05 -7.82 -3.21
CA ALA A 71 -6.62 -7.87 -2.91
C ALA A 71 -6.39 -8.06 -1.42
N ARG A 72 -5.39 -8.87 -1.06
CA ARG A 72 -4.91 -8.99 0.32
C ARG A 72 -3.41 -8.79 0.38
N LEU A 73 -2.91 -8.38 1.54
CA LEU A 73 -1.47 -8.30 1.76
C LEU A 73 -0.91 -9.72 1.87
N THR A 74 0.23 -9.94 1.22
CA THR A 74 1.03 -11.15 1.50
C THR A 74 1.75 -10.98 2.84
N SER A 75 2.31 -12.06 3.39
CA SER A 75 3.20 -11.96 4.57
C SER A 75 4.33 -10.96 4.34
N TYR A 76 4.89 -10.93 3.13
CA TYR A 76 5.93 -9.97 2.74
C TYR A 76 5.41 -8.52 2.66
N GLY A 77 4.16 -8.34 2.22
CA GLY A 77 3.46 -7.06 2.27
C GLY A 77 3.27 -6.53 3.69
N HIS A 78 2.88 -7.41 4.62
CA HIS A 78 2.74 -7.06 6.04
C HIS A 78 4.08 -6.67 6.68
N ASP A 79 5.15 -7.40 6.39
CA ASP A 79 6.50 -7.07 6.85
C ASP A 79 6.95 -5.73 6.27
N THR A 80 6.65 -5.48 5.00
CA THR A 80 6.98 -4.22 4.31
C THR A 80 6.23 -3.03 4.90
N LEU A 81 4.94 -3.19 5.20
CA LEU A 81 4.14 -2.16 5.87
C LEU A 81 4.70 -1.87 7.27
N THR A 82 4.99 -2.92 8.05
CA THR A 82 5.56 -2.82 9.39
C THR A 82 6.93 -2.12 9.38
N TYR A 83 7.80 -2.51 8.45
CA TYR A 83 9.10 -1.88 8.25
C TYR A 83 8.95 -0.41 7.82
N GLY A 84 8.05 -0.14 6.88
CA GLY A 84 7.76 1.21 6.38
C GLY A 84 7.29 2.18 7.46
N CYS A 85 6.36 1.74 8.31
CA CYS A 85 5.83 2.54 9.42
C CYS A 85 6.87 2.75 10.55
N SER A 86 7.80 1.82 10.71
CA SER A 86 8.87 1.91 11.71
C SER A 86 10.01 2.85 11.31
N ARG A 87 10.09 3.26 10.04
CA ARG A 87 11.13 4.19 9.59
C ARG A 87 10.82 5.60 10.12
N PRO A 88 11.74 6.23 10.88
CA PRO A 88 11.58 7.63 11.20
C PRO A 88 11.49 8.41 9.88
N ARG A 89 10.45 9.23 9.74
CA ARG A 89 10.31 10.16 8.62
C ARG A 89 11.60 10.95 8.58
N ALA A 90 12.44 10.68 7.58
CA ALA A 90 13.73 11.35 7.47
C ALA A 90 13.44 12.85 7.51
N GLU A 91 13.86 13.52 8.58
CA GLU A 91 13.80 14.97 8.65
C GLU A 91 14.51 15.49 7.40
N PRO A 92 13.91 16.43 6.65
CA PRO A 92 14.65 17.07 5.58
C PRO A 92 15.95 17.60 6.21
N PRO A 93 17.11 17.39 5.55
CA PRO A 93 18.38 17.85 6.11
C PRO A 93 18.22 19.32 6.52
N PRO A 94 18.61 19.71 7.76
CA PRO A 94 18.46 21.08 8.21
C PRO A 94 19.11 21.97 7.16
N GLY A 95 18.31 22.91 6.65
CA GLY A 95 18.56 23.61 5.39
C GLY A 95 20.01 24.02 5.21
N GLY A 96 20.51 23.82 3.99
CA GLY A 96 21.84 24.24 3.55
C GLY A 96 22.09 25.71 3.86
N GLY A 97 22.61 25.98 5.05
CA GLY A 97 23.19 27.24 5.44
C GLY A 97 24.47 27.41 4.64
N LYS A 98 24.33 27.98 3.44
CA LYS A 98 25.34 28.76 2.71
C LYS A 98 26.50 29.21 3.63
N ARG A 99 27.56 28.41 3.71
CA ARG A 99 28.85 28.81 4.29
C ARG A 99 29.61 29.58 3.21
N THR A 100 29.21 30.83 2.99
CA THR A 100 30.08 31.83 2.37
C THR A 100 31.16 32.19 3.39
N GLY A 101 32.18 31.36 3.49
CA GLY A 101 33.34 31.55 4.36
C GLY A 101 34.61 31.44 3.52
N ARG A 102 34.93 32.54 2.86
CA ARG A 102 36.17 32.86 2.15
C ARG A 102 37.39 32.60 3.05
N TRP A 103 38.36 31.79 2.63
CA TRP A 103 39.63 31.58 3.35
C TRP A 103 40.82 31.24 2.44
N TRP A 104 41.21 32.10 1.49
CA TRP A 104 42.56 32.08 0.90
C TRP A 104 42.94 33.49 0.44
N SER A 105 43.76 34.20 1.22
CA SER A 105 44.77 35.21 0.83
C SER A 105 45.56 35.60 2.06
#